data_AF-A0A496RYJ3-F1
#
_entry.id   AF-A0A496RYJ3-F1
#
_cell.length_a   1.000
_cell.length_b   1.000
_cell.length_c   1.000
_cell.angle_alpha   90.00
_cell.angle_beta   90.00
_cell.angle_gamma   90.00
#
_symmetry.space_group_name_H-M   'P 1'
#
loop_
_entity.id
_entity.type
_entity.pdbx_description
1 polymer ?
#
loop_
_entity_poly.entity_id
_entity_poly.type
_entity_poly.pdbx_seq_one_letter_code
_entity_poly.pdbx_strand_id
1 'polypeptide(L)'
;MVKVVMFFLILILTIGAYAQEFKYPYNPLTERDPLRPLIDEEGNILIKEKKEGSSFVLQGIIYSPQGSVAIINNELLHEGD
;
A
#
# COMPACT_ATOMS: atom_id res chain seq x y z
N MET A 1 17.31 29.96 40.50
CA MET A 1 16.11 29.84 39.65
C MET A 1 16.45 29.95 38.16
N VAL A 2 17.06 31.04 37.70
CA VAL A 2 17.43 31.26 36.27
C VAL A 2 18.31 30.15 35.68
N LYS A 3 19.31 29.65 36.44
CA LYS A 3 20.19 28.55 35.98
C LYS A 3 19.46 27.23 35.73
N VAL A 4 18.41 26.94 36.51
CA VAL A 4 17.61 25.72 36.36
C VAL A 4 16.72 25.82 35.11
N VAL A 5 16.13 26.99 34.88
CA VAL A 5 15.33 27.27 33.67
C VAL A 5 16.20 27.15 32.41
N MET A 6 17.42 27.67 32.44
CA MET A 6 18.35 27.59 31.30
C MET A 6 18.77 26.14 31.01
N PHE A 7 18.98 25.32 32.04
CA PHE A 7 19.28 23.89 31.88
C PHE A 7 18.14 23.12 31.22
N PHE A 8 16.90 23.35 31.67
CA PHE A 8 15.72 22.71 31.07
C PHE A 8 15.50 23.14 29.60
N LEU A 9 15.79 24.40 29.26
CA LEU A 9 15.68 24.89 27.88
C LEU A 9 16.65 24.17 26.93
N ILE A 10 17.90 23.97 27.38
CA ILE A 10 18.92 23.25 26.61
C ILE A 10 18.52 21.78 26.43
N LEU A 11 17.95 21.15 27.47
CA LEU A 11 17.51 19.76 27.42
C LEU A 11 16.37 19.54 26.41
N ILE A 12 15.44 20.48 26.26
CA ILE A 12 14.33 20.37 25.30
C ILE A 12 14.83 20.44 23.86
N LEU A 13 15.84 21.28 23.59
CA LEU A 13 16.38 21.46 22.23
C LEU A 13 17.14 20.24 21.71
N THR A 14 17.74 19.42 22.57
CA THR A 14 18.51 18.24 22.15
C THR A 14 17.64 17.02 21.85
N ILE A 15 16.42 16.94 22.40
CA ILE A 15 15.52 15.80 22.20
C ILE A 15 14.98 15.73 20.76
N GLY A 16 14.75 16.89 20.13
CA GLY A 16 14.22 16.96 18.76
C GLY A 16 15.20 16.48 17.67
N ALA A 17 16.51 16.49 17.95
CA ALA A 17 17.54 16.13 16.97
C ALA A 17 17.72 14.61 16.76
N TYR A 18 17.15 13.79 17.65
CA TYR A 18 17.28 12.33 17.61
C TYR A 18 16.05 11.61 17.04
N ALA A 19 15.06 12.33 16.52
CA ALA A 19 13.96 11.72 15.79
C ALA A 19 14.49 11.18 14.45
N GLN A 20 14.92 9.92 14.42
CA GLN A 20 15.17 9.21 13.18
C GLN A 20 13.83 9.08 12.44
N GLU A 21 13.74 9.71 11.27
CA GLU A 21 12.58 9.54 10.39
C GLU A 21 12.48 8.05 10.01
N PHE A 22 11.40 7.41 10.42
CA PHE A 22 11.11 6.05 10.00
C PHE A 22 10.75 6.08 8.51
N LYS A 23 11.69 5.63 7.67
CA LYS A 23 11.44 5.50 6.24
C LYS A 23 10.59 4.27 5.99
N TYR A 24 9.31 4.47 5.74
CA TYR A 24 8.40 3.40 5.34
C TYR A 24 8.94 2.74 4.05
N PRO A 25 9.11 1.40 4.01
CA PRO A 25 9.78 0.69 2.92
C PRO A 25 8.82 0.51 1.73
N TYR A 26 8.45 1.62 1.10
CA TYR A 26 7.52 1.68 -0.02
C TYR A 26 7.96 2.77 -1.00
N ASN A 27 7.97 2.47 -2.30
CA ASN A 27 8.23 3.46 -3.34
C ASN A 27 6.94 3.78 -4.13
N PRO A 28 6.36 4.99 -4.01
CA PRO A 28 5.10 5.34 -4.65
C PRO A 28 5.16 5.41 -6.18
N LEU A 29 6.36 5.45 -6.78
CA LEU A 29 6.53 5.49 -8.23
C LEU A 29 6.54 4.10 -8.88
N THR A 30 6.91 3.06 -8.12
CA THR A 30 7.13 1.71 -8.67
C THR A 30 6.22 0.65 -8.05
N GLU A 31 5.69 0.91 -6.85
CA GLU A 31 4.96 -0.06 -6.07
C GLU A 31 3.58 0.47 -5.69
N ARG A 32 2.65 -0.44 -5.39
CA ARG A 32 1.37 -0.12 -4.77
C ARG A 32 1.52 -0.06 -3.25
N ASP A 33 0.94 0.96 -2.64
CA ASP A 33 0.96 1.13 -1.18
C ASP A 33 0.35 -0.10 -0.49
N PRO A 34 1.08 -0.82 0.38
CA PRO A 34 0.56 -1.97 1.10
C PRO A 34 -0.64 -1.66 1.99
N LEU A 35 -0.76 -0.42 2.48
CA LEU A 35 -1.87 0.02 3.34
C LEU A 35 -3.10 0.45 2.55
N ARG A 36 -2.96 0.62 1.23
CA ARG A 36 -4.12 0.88 0.37
C ARG A 36 -4.98 -0.40 0.32
N PRO A 37 -6.31 -0.31 0.43
CA PRO A 37 -7.18 -1.48 0.36
C PRO A 37 -7.28 -2.03 -1.06
N LEU A 38 -7.40 -3.37 -1.18
CA LEU A 38 -7.49 -4.07 -2.47
C LEU A 38 -8.90 -3.95 -3.10
N ILE A 39 -9.89 -3.66 -2.26
CA ILE A 39 -11.30 -3.49 -2.61
C ILE A 39 -11.82 -2.12 -2.12
N ASP A 40 -12.85 -1.58 -2.76
CA ASP A 40 -13.59 -0.42 -2.24
C ASP A 40 -14.64 -0.85 -1.20
N GLU A 41 -15.38 0.13 -0.67
CA GLU A 41 -16.42 -0.08 0.35
C GLU A 41 -17.61 -0.88 -0.21
N GLU A 42 -17.81 -0.83 -1.52
CA GLU A 42 -18.83 -1.57 -2.26
C GLU A 42 -18.39 -3.00 -2.64
N GLY A 43 -17.13 -3.37 -2.38
CA GLY A 43 -16.57 -4.70 -2.65
C GLY A 43 -15.98 -4.89 -4.05
N ASN A 44 -15.83 -3.83 -4.85
CA ASN A 44 -15.19 -3.90 -6.16
C ASN A 44 -13.67 -3.92 -6.03
N ILE A 45 -13.00 -4.68 -6.89
CA ILE A 45 -11.55 -4.78 -6.89
C ILE A 45 -10.92 -3.53 -7.54
N LEU A 46 -9.94 -2.95 -6.83
CA LEU A 46 -9.26 -1.71 -7.22
C LEU A 46 -7.96 -1.95 -7.98
N ILE A 47 -7.39 -3.15 -7.89
CA ILE A 47 -6.18 -3.53 -8.62
C ILE A 47 -6.59 -3.87 -10.05
N LYS A 48 -6.05 -3.15 -11.02
CA LYS A 48 -6.43 -3.29 -12.44
C LYS A 48 -5.18 -3.14 -13.29
N GLU A 49 -4.79 -4.22 -13.95
CA GLU A 49 -3.87 -4.14 -15.08
C GLU A 49 -4.70 -4.05 -16.36
N LYS A 50 -4.65 -2.87 -16.99
CA LYS A 50 -5.32 -2.63 -18.26
C LYS A 50 -4.27 -2.63 -19.36
N LYS A 51 -4.45 -3.50 -20.36
CA LYS A 51 -3.70 -3.40 -21.61
C LYS A 51 -4.29 -2.27 -22.44
N GLU A 52 -3.45 -1.42 -23.02
CA GLU A 52 -3.92 -0.37 -23.94
C GLU A 52 -4.66 -1.00 -25.14
N GLY A 53 -5.82 -0.43 -25.48
CA GLY A 53 -6.59 -0.84 -26.65
C GLY A 53 -7.52 -2.05 -26.47
N SER A 54 -7.59 -2.69 -25.29
CA SER A 54 -8.51 -3.79 -25.04
C SER A 54 -9.58 -3.45 -23.98
N SER A 55 -10.74 -4.10 -24.08
CA SER A 55 -11.77 -4.15 -23.03
C SER A 55 -11.43 -5.15 -21.91
N PHE A 56 -10.16 -5.54 -21.81
CA PHE A 56 -9.67 -6.57 -20.91
C PHE A 56 -8.95 -5.91 -19.75
N VAL A 57 -9.49 -6.12 -18.55
CA VAL A 57 -8.89 -5.66 -17.30
C VAL A 57 -8.63 -6.90 -16.44
N LEU A 58 -7.36 -7.24 -16.23
CA LEU A 58 -6.97 -8.29 -15.28
C LEU A 58 -6.91 -7.67 -13.88
N GLN A 59 -7.74 -8.15 -12.96
CA GLN A 59 -7.73 -7.70 -11.57
C GLN A 59 -6.88 -8.58 -10.66
N GLY A 60 -6.74 -9.87 -10.98
CA GLY A 60 -5.90 -10.78 -10.19
C GLY A 60 -6.05 -12.24 -10.58
N ILE A 61 -5.24 -13.09 -9.94
CA ILE A 61 -5.30 -14.55 -10.06
C ILE A 61 -5.39 -15.12 -8.64
N ILE A 62 -6.42 -15.91 -8.37
CA ILE A 62 -6.57 -16.68 -7.15
C ILE A 62 -6.01 -18.08 -7.41
N TYR A 63 -4.94 -18.43 -6.70
CA TYR A 63 -4.35 -19.76 -6.77
C TYR A 63 -4.87 -20.63 -5.61
N SER A 64 -5.33 -21.84 -5.93
CA SER A 64 -5.62 -22.89 -4.94
C SER A 64 -4.98 -24.21 -5.37
N PRO A 65 -4.71 -25.16 -4.43
CA PRO A 65 -4.23 -26.48 -4.79
C PRO A 65 -5.17 -27.26 -5.74
N GLN A 66 -6.46 -26.92 -5.74
CA GLN A 66 -7.47 -27.56 -6.60
C GLN A 66 -7.56 -26.92 -7.99
N GLY A 67 -6.94 -25.76 -8.21
CA GLY A 67 -7.02 -25.02 -9.46
C GLY A 67 -6.79 -23.52 -9.28
N SER A 68 -6.56 -22.83 -10.40
CA SER A 68 -6.40 -21.38 -10.44
C SER A 68 -7.61 -20.71 -11.07
N VAL A 69 -7.93 -19.51 -10.61
CA VAL A 69 -9.04 -18.70 -11.13
C VAL A 69 -8.53 -17.30 -11.43
N ALA A 70 -8.80 -16.78 -12.61
CA ALA A 70 -8.51 -15.40 -12.95
C ALA A 70 -9.73 -14.52 -12.63
N ILE A 71 -9.47 -13.29 -12.20
CA ILE A 71 -10.48 -12.26 -12.08
C ILE A 71 -10.26 -11.28 -13.22
N ILE A 72 -11.16 -11.28 -14.19
CA ILE A 72 -11.10 -10.44 -15.40
C ILE A 72 -12.43 -9.70 -15.52
N ASN A 73 -12.40 -8.38 -15.70
CA ASN A 73 -13.60 -7.55 -15.83
C ASN A 73 -14.64 -7.76 -14.70
N ASN A 74 -14.17 -8.05 -13.48
CA ASN A 74 -14.99 -8.40 -12.30
C ASN A 74 -15.71 -9.76 -12.39
N GLU A 75 -15.35 -10.61 -13.36
CA GLU A 75 -15.83 -11.96 -13.50
C GLU A 75 -14.74 -12.98 -13.11
N LEU A 76 -15.16 -14.09 -12.52
CA LEU A 76 -14.30 -15.23 -12.19
C LEU A 76 -14.25 -16.15 -13.41
N LEU A 77 -13.06 -16.32 -13.98
CA LEU A 77 -12.81 -17.20 -15.13
C LEU A 77 -11.88 -18.34 -14.72
N HIS A 78 -12.26 -19.55 -15.07
CA HIS A 78 -11.45 -20.76 -14.89
C HIS A 78 -10.60 -21.02 -16.13
N GLU A 79 -9.60 -21.89 -15.96
CA GLU A 79 -8.79 -22.35 -17.09
C GLU A 79 -9.68 -23.09 -18.10
N GLY A 80 -9.78 -22.55 -19.33
CA GLY A 80 -10.54 -23.15 -20.42
C GLY A 80 -11.90 -22.51 -20.71
N ASP A 81 -12.32 -21.53 -19.91
CA ASP A 81 -13.43 -20.62 -20.25
C ASP A 81 -13.06 -19.69 -21.42
#